data_AF-A0A0F9NCY0-F1
#
_entry.id   AF-A0A0F9NCY0-F1
#
_cell.length_a   1.000
_cell.length_b   1.000
_cell.length_c   1.000
_cell.angle_alpha   90.00
_cell.angle_beta   90.00
_cell.angle_gamma   90.00
#
_symmetry.space_group_name_H-M   'P 1'
#
loop_
_entity.id
_entity.type
_entity.pdbx_description
1 polymer ?
#
loop_
_entity_poly.entity_id
_entity_poly.type
_entity_poly.pdbx_seq_one_letter_code
_entity_poly.pdbx_strand_id
1 'polypeptide(L)'
;MNSLRAADRKFFVQTYSDPGDVCPPPPRGPALFLGLCLLIWASSVQAQCPPGQVCPPGTVCPTGPGGFFSMDWRASPPSGEAWARLRQLPGALASEFQPAIRPAGVAATSPQPAVVRVICTTEDGLWMGTGVLVRPPVECKVGIVLTVDHGIPSRPDSVVVVFHDCRVTGIVLGRDASLDLAVLSIPMPRTLSYEIATEPPRVDDVLWAGGYAGPKGGFQVVSGKLLDYVTPDDPPGPEGSVLMLTGSVETGVSGGPIADYRGRLVGIVSGGDHEVVVGTHCVFIREFLNRVLSPATPKRMSPMNPMVPPPATEPPAAEPSRPPTVADHLDKIRGQGMEKPEAETLPPPVDPTEAIGANDKRVAEIQAGIAEAIGANDKRLAAIKSRFEEAAAETRERMESIATRKSALELAVPSLFAALGWTGPPSVVALLAARFGLAAWRRRKARKATKPDVQPPPPPTYDDYATQLAEVYALSGRSPMSDLTLGREYDQELRQAATSSDGDLARWAQELRQRVANRLQRIHNPMPTAVEPIGA
;
A
#
# COMPACT_ATOMS: atom_id res chain seq x y z
N MET A 1 49.91 31.61 14.11
CA MET A 1 49.22 32.62 13.27
C MET A 1 48.34 31.84 12.29
N ASN A 2 47.15 31.47 12.75
CA ASN A 2 45.83 32.06 12.42
C ASN A 2 45.15 31.21 11.33
N SER A 3 44.30 30.24 11.68
CA SER A 3 42.92 30.34 12.20
C SER A 3 41.86 30.40 11.09
N LEU A 4 40.74 29.69 11.32
CA LEU A 4 39.41 29.73 10.65
C LEU A 4 39.25 28.81 9.41
N ARG A 5 38.23 27.95 9.28
CA ARG A 5 36.94 27.81 9.98
C ARG A 5 36.41 26.37 9.90
N ALA A 6 36.00 25.83 11.05
CA ALA A 6 35.04 24.74 11.16
C ALA A 6 33.65 25.27 10.78
N ALA A 7 32.90 24.51 9.99
CA ALA A 7 31.50 24.78 9.69
C ALA A 7 30.62 23.96 10.64
N ASP A 8 30.11 24.63 11.67
CA ASP A 8 29.05 24.18 12.54
C ASP A 8 27.77 23.89 11.72
N ARG A 9 27.33 22.62 11.69
CA ARG A 9 25.95 22.26 11.32
C ARG A 9 25.06 22.41 12.55
N LYS A 10 24.53 23.62 12.77
CA LYS A 10 23.40 23.83 13.67
C LYS A 10 22.12 23.35 12.98
N PHE A 11 21.52 22.29 13.51
CA PHE A 11 20.12 21.96 13.24
C PHE A 11 19.26 23.11 13.74
N PHE A 12 18.62 23.83 12.80
CA PHE A 12 17.60 24.80 13.10
C PHE A 12 16.33 24.01 13.47
N VAL A 13 15.96 24.00 14.75
CA VAL A 13 14.59 23.69 15.16
C VAL A 13 13.77 24.90 14.72
N GLN A 14 13.13 24.78 13.56
CA GLN A 14 12.20 25.78 13.07
C GLN A 14 10.98 25.77 13.99
N THR A 15 10.87 26.79 14.83
CA THR A 15 9.70 27.01 15.68
C THR A 15 8.48 27.21 14.79
N TYR A 16 7.49 26.35 15.02
CA TYR A 16 6.18 26.33 14.38
C TYR A 16 5.57 27.74 14.39
N SER A 17 5.47 28.36 13.21
CA SER A 17 4.61 29.52 12.98
C SER A 17 3.38 29.01 12.24
N ASP A 18 2.24 29.29 12.84
CA ASP A 18 0.87 28.87 12.52
C ASP A 18 0.54 28.85 11.00
N PRO A 19 0.13 27.71 10.40
CA PRO A 19 -0.55 27.70 9.12
C PRO A 19 -2.05 27.44 9.33
N GLY A 20 -2.86 28.40 8.89
CA GLY A 20 -4.33 28.43 8.99
C GLY A 20 -5.10 27.41 8.15
N ASP A 21 -4.66 26.17 8.09
CA ASP A 21 -5.40 25.04 7.50
C ASP A 21 -5.84 24.05 8.60
N VAL A 22 -6.65 24.55 9.53
CA VAL A 22 -7.38 23.70 10.48
C VAL A 22 -8.64 23.20 9.77
N CYS A 23 -8.82 21.88 9.70
CA CYS A 23 -10.03 21.26 9.17
C CYS A 23 -11.29 21.96 9.71
N PRO A 24 -12.16 22.53 8.85
CA PRO A 24 -13.43 23.03 9.32
C PRO A 24 -14.23 21.85 9.89
N PRO A 25 -14.96 22.03 11.01
CA PRO A 25 -15.84 20.99 11.51
C PRO A 25 -16.85 20.60 10.42
N PRO A 26 -17.28 19.33 10.33
CA PRO A 26 -18.26 18.91 9.34
C PRO A 26 -19.53 19.78 9.45
N PRO A 27 -20.22 20.06 8.33
CA PRO A 27 -21.44 20.86 8.36
C PRO A 27 -22.44 20.18 9.31
N ARG A 28 -22.85 20.90 10.36
CA ARG A 28 -23.94 20.47 11.24
C ARG A 28 -25.17 20.26 10.37
N GLY A 29 -25.62 19.01 10.21
CA GLY A 29 -26.90 18.70 9.60
C GLY A 29 -28.03 19.46 10.31
N PRO A 30 -29.14 19.75 9.63
CA PRO A 30 -30.19 20.59 10.19
C PRO A 30 -30.77 19.93 11.45
N ALA A 31 -30.70 20.66 12.57
CA ALA A 31 -31.25 20.31 13.88
C ALA A 31 -32.80 20.19 13.92
N LEU A 32 -33.45 20.08 12.76
CA LEU A 32 -34.90 20.04 12.62
C LEU A 32 -35.51 18.65 12.89
N PHE A 33 -34.72 17.58 12.97
CA PHE A 33 -35.25 16.23 13.18
C PHE A 33 -35.38 15.82 14.67
N LEU A 34 -34.63 16.44 15.58
CA LEU A 34 -34.70 16.14 17.02
C LEU A 34 -35.80 16.92 17.75
N GLY A 35 -36.20 18.10 17.23
CA GLY A 35 -37.30 18.88 17.79
C GLY A 35 -38.67 18.23 17.58
N LEU A 36 -38.87 17.49 16.48
CA LEU A 36 -40.15 16.87 16.16
C LEU A 36 -40.40 15.58 16.98
N CYS A 37 -39.35 14.81 17.30
CA CYS A 37 -39.48 13.60 18.12
C CYS A 37 -39.77 13.91 19.60
N LEU A 38 -39.27 15.03 20.13
CA LEU A 38 -39.54 15.47 21.50
C LEU A 38 -40.97 16.02 21.70
N LEU A 39 -41.57 16.62 20.66
CA LEU A 39 -42.97 17.07 20.70
C LEU A 39 -43.99 15.91 20.61
N ILE A 40 -43.63 14.81 19.95
CA ILE A 40 -44.48 13.62 19.85
C ILE A 40 -44.43 12.76 21.13
N TRP A 41 -43.33 12.80 21.88
CA TRP A 41 -43.22 12.09 23.16
C TRP A 41 -43.91 12.83 24.32
N ALA A 42 -43.92 14.16 24.32
CA ALA A 42 -44.57 14.98 25.35
C ALA A 42 -46.12 14.94 25.31
N SER A 43 -46.72 14.38 24.26
CA SER A 43 -48.18 14.31 24.09
C SER A 43 -48.80 12.96 24.53
N SER A 44 -48.00 12.00 25.01
CA SER A 44 -48.45 10.62 25.27
C SER A 44 -48.29 10.14 26.72
N VAL A 45 -48.08 11.05 27.69
CA VAL A 45 -48.10 10.70 29.13
C VAL A 45 -49.17 11.53 29.84
N GLN A 46 -50.42 11.16 29.60
CA GLN A 46 -51.55 11.51 30.47
C GLN A 46 -52.17 10.20 30.97
N ALA A 47 -51.41 9.52 31.84
CA ALA A 47 -51.93 8.41 32.62
C ALA A 47 -52.65 8.97 33.85
N GLN A 48 -53.95 8.72 33.91
CA GLN A 48 -54.86 9.04 35.00
C GLN A 48 -54.46 8.25 36.26
N CYS A 49 -54.27 8.95 37.38
CA CYS A 49 -54.30 8.31 38.70
C CYS A 49 -55.77 8.10 39.13
N PRO A 50 -56.16 6.92 39.64
CA PRO A 50 -57.49 6.68 40.16
C PRO A 50 -57.72 7.44 41.49
N PRO A 51 -58.95 7.95 41.77
CA PRO A 51 -59.26 8.63 43.02
C PRO A 51 -59.35 7.61 44.17
N GLY A 52 -58.58 7.81 45.25
CA GLY A 52 -58.81 7.08 46.52
C GLY A 52 -57.59 6.64 47.34
N GLN A 53 -56.35 6.95 46.96
CA GLN A 53 -55.18 6.62 47.79
C GLN A 53 -54.66 7.84 48.57
N VAL A 54 -54.64 7.68 49.90
CA VAL A 54 -54.02 8.60 50.85
C VAL A 54 -52.50 8.34 50.85
N CYS A 55 -51.71 9.33 50.47
CA CYS A 55 -50.25 9.27 50.58
C CYS A 55 -49.80 9.38 52.06
N PRO A 56 -48.76 8.64 52.47
CA PRO A 56 -48.18 8.76 53.81
C PRO A 56 -47.47 10.11 54.01
N PRO A 57 -47.41 10.62 55.26
CA PRO A 57 -46.76 11.90 55.56
C PRO A 57 -45.24 11.79 55.36
N GLY A 58 -44.67 12.63 54.49
CA GLY A 58 -43.22 12.76 54.35
C GLY A 58 -42.68 13.08 52.95
N THR A 59 -43.51 13.05 51.91
CA THR A 59 -43.03 13.30 50.53
C THR A 59 -43.30 14.73 50.10
N VAL A 60 -42.23 15.52 49.95
CA VAL A 60 -42.28 16.89 49.42
C VAL A 60 -42.37 16.83 47.89
N CYS A 61 -43.50 17.24 47.33
CA CYS A 61 -43.64 17.51 45.89
C CYS A 61 -43.19 18.96 45.60
N PRO A 62 -42.21 19.20 44.71
CA PRO A 62 -41.90 20.54 44.27
C PRO A 62 -42.99 21.03 43.31
N THR A 63 -43.77 22.01 43.77
CA THR A 63 -44.65 22.82 42.93
C THR A 63 -43.97 24.16 42.67
N GLY A 64 -43.82 24.52 41.39
CA GLY A 64 -43.35 25.85 41.00
C GLY A 64 -43.10 25.94 39.49
N PRO A 65 -43.99 26.60 38.72
CA PRO A 65 -43.71 26.99 37.35
C PRO A 65 -43.10 28.39 37.32
N GLY A 66 -42.09 28.60 36.47
CA GLY A 66 -41.62 29.94 36.11
C GLY A 66 -40.16 30.19 36.47
N GLY A 67 -39.29 29.93 35.51
CA GLY A 67 -37.88 30.32 35.57
C GLY A 67 -37.25 30.18 34.19
N PHE A 68 -37.40 31.23 33.36
CA PHE A 68 -36.61 31.41 32.15
C PHE A 68 -35.13 31.50 32.55
N PHE A 69 -34.37 30.43 32.33
CA PHE A 69 -32.91 30.48 32.39
C PHE A 69 -32.37 30.95 31.03
N SER A 70 -31.93 32.22 31.01
CA SER A 70 -31.00 32.72 30.00
C SER A 70 -29.64 32.09 30.26
N MET A 71 -29.16 31.24 29.34
CA MET A 71 -27.81 30.68 29.41
C MET A 71 -26.85 31.59 28.65
N ASP A 72 -26.02 32.29 29.42
CA ASP A 72 -24.90 33.08 28.95
C ASP A 72 -23.78 32.13 28.45
N TRP A 73 -23.37 32.28 27.19
CA TRP A 73 -22.50 31.33 26.47
C TRP A 73 -21.00 31.62 26.62
N ARG A 74 -20.61 32.44 27.61
CA ARG A 74 -19.21 32.73 27.93
C ARG A 74 -18.77 31.98 29.18
N ALA A 75 -18.57 30.66 29.07
CA ALA A 75 -17.87 29.88 30.08
C ALA A 75 -16.52 29.40 29.52
N SER A 76 -15.45 29.66 30.27
CA SER A 76 -14.08 29.19 30.04
C SER A 76 -14.00 27.67 29.92
N PRO A 77 -12.98 27.11 29.23
CA PRO A 77 -12.85 25.67 29.09
C PRO A 77 -12.70 24.98 30.45
N PRO A 78 -13.16 23.73 30.60
CA PRO A 78 -13.10 23.02 31.87
C PRO A 78 -11.65 22.81 32.32
N SER A 79 -11.42 22.98 33.62
CA SER A 79 -10.13 22.78 34.28
C SER A 79 -9.61 21.34 34.12
N GLY A 80 -8.31 21.15 34.29
CA GLY A 80 -7.62 19.87 34.14
C GLY A 80 -8.15 18.71 35.01
N GLU A 81 -8.94 18.99 36.05
CA GLU A 81 -9.59 17.98 36.88
C GLU A 81 -10.71 17.21 36.17
N ALA A 82 -11.42 17.84 35.23
CA ALA A 82 -12.46 17.16 34.45
C ALA A 82 -11.87 16.07 33.54
N TRP A 83 -10.67 16.32 33.01
CA TRP A 83 -9.92 15.35 32.21
C TRP A 83 -9.28 14.24 33.07
N ALA A 84 -8.88 14.54 34.30
CA ALA A 84 -8.35 13.55 35.22
C ALA A 84 -9.42 12.53 35.68
N ARG A 85 -10.68 12.97 35.87
CA ARG A 85 -11.79 12.07 36.24
C ARG A 85 -12.24 11.15 35.11
N LEU A 86 -12.13 11.58 33.86
CA LEU A 86 -12.41 10.74 32.68
C LEU A 86 -11.38 9.60 32.51
N ARG A 87 -10.16 9.74 33.03
CA ARG A 87 -9.12 8.68 33.00
C ARG A 87 -9.28 7.60 34.06
N GLN A 88 -10.13 7.81 35.08
CA GLN A 88 -10.31 6.87 36.19
C GLN A 88 -11.55 5.99 36.05
N LEU A 89 -12.27 6.07 34.92
CA LEU A 89 -13.39 5.18 34.67
C LEU A 89 -12.87 3.75 34.36
N PRO A 90 -13.45 2.70 34.98
CA PRO A 90 -13.04 1.32 34.76
C PRO A 90 -13.16 0.93 33.28
N GLY A 91 -12.19 0.12 32.80
CA GLY A 91 -11.90 -0.16 31.39
C GLY A 91 -13.01 -0.77 30.51
N ALA A 92 -14.25 -0.89 31.00
CA ALA A 92 -15.38 -1.40 30.23
C ALA A 92 -15.89 -0.42 29.16
N LEU A 93 -15.74 0.90 29.34
CA LEU A 93 -16.22 1.90 28.36
C LEU A 93 -15.18 2.28 27.30
N ALA A 94 -13.89 1.98 27.52
CA ALA A 94 -12.85 2.17 26.51
C ALA A 94 -12.89 1.10 25.40
N SER A 95 -13.54 -0.03 25.66
CA SER A 95 -13.72 -1.14 24.70
C SER A 95 -14.78 -0.84 23.63
N GLU A 96 -15.68 0.13 23.83
CA GLU A 96 -16.84 0.36 22.97
C GLU A 96 -16.54 1.28 21.77
N PHE A 97 -15.34 1.87 21.72
CA PHE A 97 -14.85 2.73 20.63
C PHE A 97 -13.66 2.11 19.87
N GLN A 98 -13.49 0.79 19.90
CA GLN A 98 -12.64 0.15 18.90
C GLN A 98 -13.40 0.15 17.56
N PRO A 99 -12.78 0.57 16.44
CA PRO A 99 -13.39 0.39 15.13
C PRO A 99 -13.53 -1.12 14.93
N ALA A 100 -14.74 -1.63 15.14
CA ALA A 100 -15.05 -3.01 14.84
C ALA A 100 -14.79 -3.21 13.34
N ILE A 101 -13.64 -3.79 12.99
CA ILE A 101 -13.48 -4.45 11.71
C ILE A 101 -14.51 -5.58 11.75
N ARG A 102 -15.69 -5.30 11.19
CA ARG A 102 -16.84 -6.19 11.24
C ARG A 102 -16.43 -7.54 10.65
N PRO A 103 -16.51 -8.65 11.42
CA PRO A 103 -16.24 -9.96 10.84
C PRO A 103 -17.38 -10.38 9.92
N ALA A 104 -16.97 -10.86 8.74
CA ALA A 104 -17.64 -11.71 7.75
C ALA A 104 -19.04 -11.33 7.23
N GLY A 105 -19.07 -10.83 5.98
CA GLY A 105 -20.25 -10.92 5.09
C GLY A 105 -20.42 -9.76 4.11
N VAL A 106 -19.87 -8.59 4.44
CA VAL A 106 -19.90 -7.41 3.56
C VAL A 106 -18.48 -6.92 3.42
N ALA A 107 -17.92 -7.00 2.20
CA ALA A 107 -16.67 -6.32 1.88
C ALA A 107 -16.83 -4.85 2.30
N ALA A 108 -16.12 -4.44 3.35
CA ALA A 108 -16.18 -3.08 3.85
C ALA A 108 -15.48 -2.19 2.82
N THR A 109 -16.25 -1.69 1.85
CA THR A 109 -15.79 -0.73 0.84
C THR A 109 -15.67 0.69 1.40
N SER A 110 -16.14 0.90 2.62
CA SER A 110 -16.02 2.19 3.30
C SER A 110 -14.59 2.37 3.80
N PRO A 111 -13.91 3.48 3.44
CA PRO A 111 -12.59 3.80 3.93
C PRO A 111 -12.55 3.75 5.45
N GLN A 112 -11.57 3.03 6.00
CA GLN A 112 -11.34 3.08 7.42
C GLN A 112 -10.72 4.43 7.81
N PRO A 113 -11.20 5.10 8.88
CA PRO A 113 -10.74 6.44 9.22
C PRO A 113 -9.22 6.57 9.43
N ALA A 114 -8.59 5.51 9.96
CA ALA A 114 -7.16 5.46 10.23
C ALA A 114 -6.31 5.14 8.98
N VAL A 115 -6.93 4.72 7.88
CA VAL A 115 -6.23 4.39 6.63
C VAL A 115 -6.29 5.59 5.70
N VAL A 116 -5.13 6.01 5.23
CA VAL A 116 -4.96 7.24 4.47
C VAL A 116 -4.36 6.94 3.12
N ARG A 117 -4.63 7.81 2.15
CA ARG A 117 -3.91 7.82 0.88
C ARG A 117 -2.70 8.73 1.03
N VAL A 118 -1.52 8.21 0.72
CA VAL A 118 -0.26 8.97 0.74
C VAL A 118 0.05 9.38 -0.69
N ILE A 119 0.29 10.67 -0.90
CA ILE A 119 0.59 11.25 -2.20
C ILE A 119 1.93 11.96 -2.09
N CYS A 120 2.91 11.54 -2.88
CA CYS A 120 4.21 12.17 -2.93
C CYS A 120 4.42 12.78 -4.32
N THR A 121 4.85 14.03 -4.38
CA THR A 121 5.25 14.69 -5.63
C THR A 121 6.76 14.78 -5.71
N THR A 122 7.30 14.56 -6.91
CA THR A 122 8.69 14.83 -7.29
C THR A 122 8.73 15.57 -8.61
N GLU A 123 9.91 16.05 -8.99
CA GLU A 123 10.19 16.57 -10.33
C GLU A 123 9.81 15.54 -11.42
N ASP A 124 10.05 14.25 -11.15
CA ASP A 124 9.81 13.15 -12.09
C ASP A 124 8.35 12.66 -12.16
N GLY A 125 7.48 13.09 -11.22
CA GLY A 125 6.07 12.75 -11.28
C GLY A 125 5.36 12.62 -9.93
N LEU A 126 4.31 11.81 -9.94
CA LEU A 126 3.39 11.62 -8.82
C LEU A 126 3.40 10.16 -8.39
N TRP A 127 3.77 9.92 -7.12
CA TRP A 127 3.57 8.64 -6.48
C TRP A 127 2.33 8.66 -5.58
N MET A 128 1.60 7.54 -5.58
CA MET A 128 0.43 7.34 -4.73
C MET A 128 0.48 5.95 -4.12
N GLY A 129 0.21 5.89 -2.82
CA GLY A 129 0.00 4.64 -2.11
C GLY A 129 -0.88 4.83 -0.89
N THR A 130 -0.72 3.93 0.07
CA THR A 130 -1.54 3.89 1.29
C THR A 130 -0.65 4.15 2.51
N GLY A 131 -1.23 4.69 3.58
CA GLY A 131 -0.59 4.76 4.88
C GLY A 131 -1.57 4.43 6.00
N VAL A 132 -1.04 4.20 7.19
CA VAL A 132 -1.82 3.85 8.39
C VAL A 132 -1.45 4.77 9.52
N LEU A 133 -2.46 5.47 10.07
CA LEU A 133 -2.33 6.21 11.32
C LEU A 133 -2.19 5.23 12.47
N VAL A 134 -1.04 5.23 13.15
CA VAL A 134 -0.76 4.33 14.27
C VAL A 134 -0.60 5.09 15.58
N ARG A 135 -0.93 4.40 16.67
CA ARG A 135 -0.62 4.88 18.02
C ARG A 135 0.87 4.66 18.28
N PRO A 136 1.70 5.72 18.41
CA PRO A 136 3.10 5.53 18.73
C PRO A 136 3.27 4.89 20.12
N PRO A 137 4.37 4.15 20.36
CA PRO A 137 4.67 3.55 21.66
C PRO A 137 4.97 4.60 22.74
N VAL A 138 5.35 5.81 22.33
CA VAL A 138 5.61 6.96 23.19
C VAL A 138 4.55 8.04 22.91
N GLU A 139 4.13 8.79 23.91
CA GLU A 139 3.16 9.88 23.74
C GLU A 139 3.74 10.97 22.82
N CYS A 140 3.14 11.16 21.64
CA CYS A 140 3.55 12.17 20.66
C CYS A 140 2.48 13.27 20.53
N LYS A 141 2.91 14.52 20.30
CA LYS A 141 2.03 15.64 19.99
C LYS A 141 1.58 15.70 18.53
N VAL A 142 2.11 14.80 17.70
CA VAL A 142 1.87 14.69 16.26
C VAL A 142 1.26 13.33 15.94
N GLY A 143 0.49 13.26 14.85
CA GLY A 143 0.04 11.99 14.30
C GLY A 143 1.19 11.28 13.60
N ILE A 144 1.26 9.96 13.73
CA ILE A 144 2.28 9.11 13.11
C ILE A 144 1.61 8.22 12.07
N VAL A 145 2.05 8.34 10.82
CA VAL A 145 1.57 7.53 9.70
C VAL A 145 2.69 6.60 9.25
N LEU A 146 2.43 5.30 9.26
CA LEU A 146 3.28 4.28 8.64
C LEU A 146 2.92 4.12 7.17
N THR A 147 3.92 3.89 6.34
CA THR A 147 3.78 3.58 4.90
C THR A 147 5.00 2.75 4.47
N VAL A 148 5.02 2.33 3.21
CA VAL A 148 6.18 1.69 2.59
C VAL A 148 7.29 2.67 2.23
N ASP A 149 8.54 2.21 2.24
CA ASP A 149 9.72 3.00 1.87
C ASP A 149 9.83 3.21 0.36
N HIS A 150 9.65 2.15 -0.43
CA HIS A 150 9.81 2.21 -1.89
C HIS A 150 8.82 3.18 -2.55
N GLY A 151 7.75 3.52 -1.85
CA GLY A 151 6.76 4.49 -2.26
C GLY A 151 7.16 5.95 -2.01
N ILE A 152 8.12 6.19 -1.14
CA ILE A 152 8.58 7.53 -0.80
C ILE A 152 9.85 7.81 -1.59
N PRO A 153 9.86 8.77 -2.53
CA PRO A 153 11.06 9.17 -3.24
C PRO A 153 12.14 9.66 -2.27
N SER A 154 13.42 9.52 -2.62
CA SER A 154 14.54 9.93 -1.75
C SER A 154 14.48 11.41 -1.37
N ARG A 155 13.88 12.24 -2.23
CA ARG A 155 13.64 13.67 -2.02
C ARG A 155 12.25 14.03 -2.55
N PRO A 156 11.17 13.88 -1.76
CA PRO A 156 9.86 14.32 -2.18
C PRO A 156 9.79 15.85 -2.08
N ASP A 157 9.23 16.51 -3.10
CA ASP A 157 8.95 17.95 -3.06
C ASP A 157 7.83 18.26 -2.07
N SER A 158 6.83 17.36 -2.02
CA SER A 158 5.76 17.41 -1.04
C SER A 158 5.24 16.02 -0.73
N VAL A 159 4.80 15.83 0.51
CA VAL A 159 4.07 14.64 0.95
C VAL A 159 2.73 15.08 1.49
N VAL A 160 1.64 14.63 0.85
CA VAL A 160 0.27 14.93 1.24
C VAL A 160 -0.41 13.65 1.71
N VAL A 161 -0.93 13.68 2.93
CA VAL A 161 -1.70 12.59 3.52
C VAL A 161 -3.18 12.94 3.43
N VAL A 162 -3.95 12.09 2.74
CA VAL A 162 -5.36 12.29 2.46
C VAL A 162 -6.19 11.31 3.29
N PHE A 163 -6.86 11.84 4.30
CA PHE A 163 -7.91 11.14 5.04
C PHE A 163 -9.22 11.16 4.24
N HIS A 164 -10.23 10.45 4.73
CA HIS A 164 -11.56 10.46 4.11
C HIS A 164 -12.25 11.83 4.17
N ASP A 165 -11.90 12.69 5.14
CA ASP A 165 -12.52 13.98 5.40
C ASP A 165 -11.59 15.18 5.18
N CYS A 166 -10.26 14.98 5.19
CA CYS A 166 -9.29 16.05 5.12
C CYS A 166 -7.98 15.68 4.42
N ARG A 167 -7.16 16.71 4.16
CA ARG A 167 -5.81 16.56 3.61
C ARG A 167 -4.85 17.32 4.50
N VAL A 168 -3.71 16.72 4.81
CA VAL A 168 -2.68 17.33 5.65
C VAL A 168 -1.31 17.08 5.02
N THR A 169 -0.39 18.03 5.21
CA THR A 169 1.00 17.85 4.80
C THR A 169 1.72 16.93 5.78
N GLY A 170 2.44 15.95 5.26
CA GLY A 170 3.30 15.05 6.01
C GLY A 170 4.78 15.44 5.90
N ILE A 171 5.55 15.08 6.91
CA ILE A 171 7.02 15.20 6.91
C ILE A 171 7.58 13.80 7.15
N VAL A 172 8.53 13.37 6.31
CA VAL A 172 9.21 12.08 6.48
C VAL A 172 10.13 12.16 7.71
N LEU A 173 9.83 11.38 8.75
CA LEU A 173 10.65 11.32 9.97
C LEU A 173 11.80 10.32 9.85
N GLY A 174 11.57 9.20 9.17
CA GLY A 174 12.52 8.11 9.10
C GLY A 174 12.11 7.08 8.06
N ARG A 175 13.11 6.32 7.61
CA ARG A 175 13.03 5.34 6.52
C ARG A 175 13.88 4.14 6.87
N ASP A 176 13.45 2.96 6.45
CA ASP A 176 14.21 1.73 6.49
C ASP A 176 13.95 0.96 5.19
N ALA A 177 14.91 1.03 4.27
CA ALA A 177 14.83 0.34 2.99
C ALA A 177 14.90 -1.18 3.13
N SER A 178 15.51 -1.71 4.20
CA SER A 178 15.61 -3.16 4.43
C SER A 178 14.28 -3.77 4.85
N LEU A 179 13.49 -3.02 5.63
CA LEU A 179 12.15 -3.41 6.06
C LEU A 179 11.05 -2.88 5.13
N ASP A 180 11.41 -2.11 4.11
CA ASP A 180 10.50 -1.37 3.24
C ASP A 180 9.49 -0.51 4.02
N LEU A 181 9.94 0.18 5.08
CA LEU A 181 9.09 1.03 5.92
C LEU A 181 9.52 2.50 5.92
N ALA A 182 8.54 3.39 5.98
CA ALA A 182 8.74 4.80 6.23
C ALA A 182 7.73 5.34 7.26
N VAL A 183 8.14 6.34 8.02
CA VAL A 183 7.30 7.07 8.98
C VAL A 183 7.10 8.50 8.52
N LEU A 184 5.85 8.95 8.52
CA LEU A 184 5.47 10.35 8.32
C LEU A 184 4.93 10.94 9.63
N SER A 185 5.33 12.15 9.96
CA SER A 185 4.64 12.97 10.96
C SER A 185 3.62 13.88 10.29
N ILE A 186 2.44 13.98 10.89
CA ILE A 186 1.37 14.88 10.49
C ILE A 186 0.84 15.65 11.70
N PRO A 187 0.12 16.77 11.51
CA PRO A 187 -0.71 17.34 12.57
C PRO A 187 -1.65 16.27 13.14
N MET A 188 -1.85 16.26 14.46
CA MET A 188 -2.66 15.23 15.12
C MET A 188 -4.11 15.25 14.61
N PRO A 189 -4.59 14.19 13.93
CA PRO A 189 -5.95 14.14 13.41
C PRO A 189 -6.95 13.81 14.53
N ARG A 190 -8.23 14.14 14.31
CA ARG A 190 -9.33 13.78 15.22
C ARG A 190 -9.91 12.39 14.90
N THR A 191 -9.03 11.44 14.69
CA THR A 191 -9.37 10.10 14.21
C THR A 191 -8.68 9.04 15.05
N LEU A 192 -9.35 7.90 15.23
CA LEU A 192 -8.77 6.76 15.94
C LEU A 192 -7.58 6.21 15.17
N SER A 193 -6.52 5.87 15.88
CA SER A 193 -5.32 5.24 15.35
C SER A 193 -5.36 3.74 15.53
N TYR A 194 -4.66 3.00 14.67
CA TYR A 194 -4.41 1.58 14.89
C TYR A 194 -3.54 1.33 16.12
N GLU A 195 -3.91 0.32 16.91
CA GLU A 195 -3.04 -0.29 17.91
C GLU A 195 -2.17 -1.34 17.24
N ILE A 196 -0.86 -1.31 17.48
CA ILE A 196 0.07 -2.28 16.91
C ILE A 196 0.08 -3.53 17.80
N ALA A 197 -0.16 -4.69 17.21
CA ALA A 197 -0.12 -5.96 17.93
C ALA A 197 1.26 -6.18 18.59
N THR A 198 1.24 -6.75 19.79
CA THR A 198 2.45 -7.07 20.56
C THR A 198 3.07 -8.41 20.15
N GLU A 199 2.27 -9.30 19.60
CA GLU A 199 2.65 -10.65 19.20
C GLU A 199 2.34 -10.83 17.71
N PRO A 200 3.21 -11.53 16.96
CA PRO A 200 2.91 -11.88 15.58
C PRO A 200 1.69 -12.82 15.51
N PRO A 201 0.88 -12.73 14.44
CA PRO A 201 -0.18 -13.71 14.18
C PRO A 201 0.40 -15.13 13.99
N ARG A 202 -0.45 -16.14 14.08
CA ARG A 202 -0.05 -17.53 13.83
C ARG A 202 -0.33 -17.89 12.38
N VAL A 203 0.45 -18.83 11.83
CA VAL A 203 0.12 -19.47 10.56
C VAL A 203 -1.32 -20.00 10.64
N ASP A 204 -2.05 -19.88 9.54
CA ASP A 204 -3.49 -20.10 9.39
C ASP A 204 -4.44 -19.06 10.02
N ASP A 205 -3.94 -18.06 10.75
CA ASP A 205 -4.79 -16.95 11.22
C ASP A 205 -5.40 -16.21 10.02
N VAL A 206 -6.68 -15.85 10.13
CA VAL A 206 -7.36 -15.01 9.12
C VAL A 206 -7.03 -13.54 9.40
N LEU A 207 -6.45 -12.90 8.39
CA LEU A 207 -6.03 -11.50 8.41
C LEU A 207 -6.75 -10.69 7.33
N TRP A 208 -6.79 -9.37 7.52
CA TRP A 208 -7.36 -8.42 6.55
C TRP A 208 -6.30 -7.42 6.10
N ALA A 209 -5.97 -7.44 4.81
CA ALA A 209 -5.11 -6.45 4.18
C ALA A 209 -5.97 -5.42 3.45
N GLY A 210 -5.69 -4.12 3.62
CA GLY A 210 -6.51 -3.07 2.99
C GLY A 210 -5.71 -1.87 2.51
N GLY A 211 -6.27 -1.09 1.61
CA GLY A 211 -5.63 0.13 1.12
C GLY A 211 -6.33 0.76 -0.07
N TYR A 212 -5.73 1.81 -0.60
CA TYR A 212 -6.25 2.55 -1.74
C TYR A 212 -5.64 2.06 -3.05
N ALA A 213 -6.43 1.41 -3.89
CA ALA A 213 -5.97 0.92 -5.18
C ALA A 213 -5.71 2.08 -6.17
N GLY A 214 -4.54 2.09 -6.80
CA GLY A 214 -4.14 2.96 -7.90
C GLY A 214 -4.45 4.47 -7.74
N PRO A 215 -4.31 5.26 -8.83
CA PRO A 215 -4.63 6.69 -8.82
C PRO A 215 -6.12 7.00 -8.65
N LYS A 216 -6.99 6.14 -9.18
CA LYS A 216 -8.45 6.35 -9.26
C LYS A 216 -9.25 5.30 -8.49
N GLY A 217 -8.61 4.28 -7.95
CA GLY A 217 -9.30 3.22 -7.24
C GLY A 217 -9.72 3.65 -5.84
N GLY A 218 -10.77 2.99 -5.38
CA GLY A 218 -11.31 3.18 -4.05
C GLY A 218 -10.48 2.48 -2.99
N PHE A 219 -10.94 2.61 -1.75
CA PHE A 219 -10.47 1.76 -0.67
C PHE A 219 -10.94 0.32 -0.90
N GLN A 220 -10.02 -0.63 -0.77
CA GLN A 220 -10.26 -2.07 -0.93
C GLN A 220 -9.74 -2.80 0.31
N VAL A 221 -10.35 -3.94 0.61
CA VAL A 221 -9.93 -4.86 1.67
C VAL A 221 -10.02 -6.28 1.14
N VAL A 222 -8.96 -7.06 1.32
CA VAL A 222 -8.90 -8.49 1.07
C VAL A 222 -8.70 -9.22 2.39
N SER A 223 -9.32 -10.39 2.53
CA SER A 223 -9.10 -11.29 3.66
C SER A 223 -8.36 -12.53 3.20
N GLY A 224 -7.40 -12.99 3.99
CA GLY A 224 -6.58 -14.15 3.68
C GLY A 224 -6.12 -14.89 4.90
N LYS A 225 -5.66 -16.13 4.72
CA LYS A 225 -4.94 -16.85 5.76
C LYS A 225 -3.47 -16.50 5.72
N LEU A 226 -2.86 -16.34 6.88
CA LEU A 226 -1.40 -16.27 6.99
C LEU A 226 -0.81 -17.63 6.57
N LEU A 227 0.06 -17.61 5.57
CA LEU A 227 0.74 -18.78 5.03
C LEU A 227 2.03 -19.05 5.79
N ASP A 228 2.91 -18.05 5.87
CA ASP A 228 4.24 -18.19 6.44
C ASP A 228 4.87 -16.83 6.75
N TYR A 229 6.06 -16.89 7.33
CA TYR A 229 7.00 -15.80 7.54
C TYR A 229 8.30 -16.08 6.78
N VAL A 230 8.76 -15.11 5.99
CA VAL A 230 9.94 -15.24 5.14
C VAL A 230 10.93 -14.12 5.46
N THR A 231 12.20 -14.47 5.54
CA THR A 231 13.31 -13.53 5.42
C THR A 231 13.91 -13.68 4.03
N PRO A 232 14.32 -12.61 3.35
CA PRO A 232 15.02 -12.72 2.07
C PRO A 232 16.25 -13.66 2.10
N ASP A 233 16.91 -13.80 3.26
CA ASP A 233 18.19 -14.51 3.41
C ASP A 233 18.17 -15.69 4.41
N ASP A 234 17.07 -15.93 5.14
CA ASP A 234 16.97 -16.95 6.21
C ASP A 234 15.84 -17.95 5.97
N PRO A 235 15.92 -19.16 6.59
CA PRO A 235 14.85 -20.15 6.50
C PRO A 235 13.49 -19.60 7.01
N PRO A 236 12.36 -20.11 6.47
CA PRO A 236 11.03 -19.68 6.88
C PRO A 236 10.78 -19.92 8.37
N GLY A 237 10.03 -19.02 9.00
CA GLY A 237 9.72 -19.05 10.43
C GLY A 237 9.46 -17.67 11.01
N PRO A 238 8.96 -17.56 12.25
CA PRO A 238 8.47 -16.31 12.87
C PRO A 238 9.55 -15.23 13.08
N GLU A 239 10.81 -15.55 12.82
CA GLU A 239 11.93 -14.62 12.77
C GLU A 239 11.95 -13.83 11.45
N GLY A 240 11.18 -14.27 10.46
CA GLY A 240 11.06 -13.67 9.15
C GLY A 240 10.38 -12.31 9.16
N SER A 241 11.05 -11.31 8.61
CA SER A 241 10.56 -9.93 8.59
C SER A 241 9.31 -9.71 7.72
N VAL A 242 9.05 -10.62 6.78
CA VAL A 242 7.94 -10.55 5.84
C VAL A 242 6.91 -11.62 6.17
N LEU A 243 5.67 -11.21 6.41
CA LEU A 243 4.52 -12.12 6.49
C LEU A 243 3.92 -12.32 5.09
N MET A 244 3.44 -13.53 4.80
CA MET A 244 2.76 -13.88 3.56
C MET A 244 1.33 -14.32 3.85
N LEU A 245 0.32 -13.72 3.22
CA LEU A 245 -1.07 -14.16 3.34
C LEU A 245 -1.70 -14.44 1.97
N THR A 246 -2.67 -15.35 1.93
CA THR A 246 -3.41 -15.64 0.70
C THR A 246 -4.25 -14.43 0.24
N GLY A 247 -4.35 -14.22 -1.06
CA GLY A 247 -5.18 -13.19 -1.66
C GLY A 247 -4.38 -12.27 -2.56
N SER A 248 -5.08 -11.42 -3.29
CA SER A 248 -4.46 -10.47 -4.21
C SER A 248 -4.86 -9.06 -3.85
N VAL A 249 -3.93 -8.13 -4.08
CA VAL A 249 -4.16 -6.71 -3.93
C VAL A 249 -3.72 -5.96 -5.17
N GLU A 250 -4.43 -4.90 -5.52
CA GLU A 250 -4.06 -4.02 -6.63
C GLU A 250 -2.85 -3.13 -6.27
N THR A 251 -2.11 -2.67 -7.28
CA THR A 251 -1.06 -1.66 -7.10
C THR A 251 -1.62 -0.43 -6.35
N GLY A 252 -0.86 0.10 -5.39
CA GLY A 252 -1.22 1.28 -4.61
C GLY A 252 -1.75 0.97 -3.19
N VAL A 253 -2.13 -0.28 -2.91
CA VAL A 253 -2.43 -0.67 -1.52
C VAL A 253 -1.18 -0.72 -0.63
N SER A 254 0.02 -0.75 -1.22
CA SER A 254 1.29 -0.75 -0.50
C SER A 254 1.35 0.40 0.50
N GLY A 255 1.77 0.08 1.72
CA GLY A 255 1.72 0.93 2.90
C GLY A 255 0.42 0.83 3.70
N GLY A 256 -0.56 0.05 3.25
CA GLY A 256 -1.82 -0.21 3.94
C GLY A 256 -1.72 -1.21 5.09
N PRO A 257 -2.74 -1.30 5.96
CA PRO A 257 -2.68 -2.16 7.12
C PRO A 257 -2.91 -3.63 6.76
N ILE A 258 -2.26 -4.51 7.51
CA ILE A 258 -2.67 -5.91 7.70
C ILE A 258 -3.15 -6.02 9.15
N ALA A 259 -4.41 -6.37 9.33
CA ALA A 259 -5.07 -6.39 10.64
C ALA A 259 -5.53 -7.80 11.04
N ASP A 260 -5.51 -8.08 12.34
CA ASP A 260 -6.10 -9.29 12.92
C ASP A 260 -7.61 -9.14 13.17
N TYR A 261 -8.24 -10.21 13.68
CA TYR A 261 -9.68 -10.22 14.00
C TYR A 261 -10.09 -9.25 15.11
N ARG A 262 -9.12 -8.70 15.86
CA ARG A 262 -9.33 -7.69 16.90
C ARG A 262 -9.17 -6.26 16.35
N GLY A 263 -8.85 -6.11 15.07
CA GLY A 263 -8.57 -4.81 14.46
C GLY A 263 -7.22 -4.22 14.88
N ARG A 264 -6.29 -5.04 15.38
CA ARG A 264 -4.92 -4.61 15.68
C ARG A 264 -4.05 -4.73 14.43
N LEU A 265 -3.13 -3.80 14.25
CA LEU A 265 -2.16 -3.82 13.15
C LEU A 265 -1.12 -4.91 13.41
N VAL A 266 -1.14 -5.96 12.57
CA VAL A 266 -0.17 -7.05 12.59
C VAL A 266 0.88 -6.94 11.50
N GLY A 267 0.67 -6.08 10.49
CA GLY A 267 1.66 -5.80 9.46
C GLY A 267 1.33 -4.60 8.59
N ILE A 268 2.25 -4.25 7.69
CA ILE A 268 2.09 -3.23 6.65
C ILE A 268 2.29 -3.90 5.30
N VAL A 269 1.34 -3.73 4.38
CA VAL A 269 1.41 -4.31 3.03
C VAL A 269 2.59 -3.71 2.28
N SER A 270 3.54 -4.54 1.86
CA SER A 270 4.63 -4.12 0.97
C SER A 270 4.19 -4.26 -0.50
N GLY A 271 3.45 -5.31 -0.80
CA GLY A 271 2.90 -5.58 -2.13
C GLY A 271 2.23 -6.94 -2.18
N GLY A 272 2.08 -7.48 -3.38
CA GLY A 272 1.54 -8.80 -3.60
C GLY A 272 1.48 -9.11 -5.09
N ASP A 273 1.16 -10.36 -5.39
CA ASP A 273 0.85 -10.83 -6.73
C ASP A 273 -0.64 -11.23 -6.81
N HIS A 274 -0.97 -12.16 -7.71
CA HIS A 274 -2.34 -12.64 -7.91
C HIS A 274 -2.81 -13.64 -6.84
N GLU A 275 -1.92 -14.17 -6.02
CA GLU A 275 -2.20 -15.24 -5.07
C GLU A 275 -1.79 -14.91 -3.63
N VAL A 276 -0.78 -14.07 -3.46
CA VAL A 276 -0.18 -13.74 -2.17
C VAL A 276 -0.05 -12.24 -1.98
N VAL A 277 -0.37 -11.78 -0.77
CA VAL A 277 -0.02 -10.46 -0.26
C VAL A 277 1.14 -10.61 0.71
N VAL A 278 2.14 -9.75 0.58
CA VAL A 278 3.33 -9.72 1.44
C VAL A 278 3.40 -8.41 2.22
N GLY A 279 3.93 -8.47 3.43
CA GLY A 279 4.09 -7.27 4.25
C GLY A 279 5.02 -7.41 5.43
N THR A 280 5.52 -6.29 5.94
CA THR A 280 6.39 -6.26 7.12
C THR A 280 5.56 -6.47 8.37
N HIS A 281 5.91 -7.44 9.22
CA HIS A 281 5.08 -7.78 10.39
C HIS A 281 5.35 -6.91 11.64
N CYS A 282 4.46 -6.99 12.63
CA CYS A 282 4.36 -6.07 13.76
C CYS A 282 5.60 -5.97 14.65
N VAL A 283 6.43 -7.02 14.75
CA VAL A 283 7.65 -6.99 15.58
C VAL A 283 8.63 -5.96 15.01
N PHE A 284 8.97 -6.10 13.73
CA PHE A 284 9.86 -5.16 13.04
C PHE A 284 9.27 -3.76 12.90
N ILE A 285 7.94 -3.63 12.77
CA ILE A 285 7.28 -2.31 12.81
C ILE A 285 7.55 -1.61 14.14
N ARG A 286 7.44 -2.32 15.27
CA ARG A 286 7.68 -1.75 16.60
C ARG A 286 9.14 -1.38 16.79
N GLU A 287 10.07 -2.23 16.36
CA GLU A 287 11.51 -1.94 16.40
C GLU A 287 11.86 -0.71 15.57
N PHE A 288 11.33 -0.63 14.35
CA PHE A 288 11.49 0.53 13.47
C PHE A 288 10.96 1.81 14.11
N LEU A 289 9.74 1.80 14.64
CA LEU A 289 9.16 2.95 15.33
C LEU A 289 9.95 3.35 16.57
N ASN A 290 10.39 2.39 17.38
CA ASN A 290 11.24 2.67 18.53
C ASN A 290 12.54 3.34 18.11
N ARG A 291 13.17 2.88 17.02
CA ARG A 291 14.41 3.48 16.51
C ARG A 291 14.21 4.90 15.97
N VAL A 292 13.12 5.15 15.25
CA VAL A 292 12.83 6.46 14.63
C VAL A 292 12.32 7.47 15.65
N LEU A 293 11.47 7.06 16.59
CA LEU A 293 10.78 7.95 17.53
C LEU A 293 11.47 8.09 18.88
N SER A 294 12.39 7.20 19.23
CA SER A 294 13.18 7.41 20.45
C SER A 294 13.91 8.74 20.29
N PRO A 295 13.78 9.68 21.24
CA PRO A 295 14.60 10.87 21.23
C PRO A 295 16.02 10.34 21.18
N ALA A 296 16.75 10.67 20.10
CA ALA A 296 18.11 10.22 19.90
C ALA A 296 18.82 10.54 21.19
N THR A 297 18.98 9.54 22.07
CA THR A 297 19.78 9.71 23.26
C THR A 297 21.11 9.94 22.61
N PRO A 298 21.65 11.18 22.63
CA PRO A 298 22.90 11.46 21.95
C PRO A 298 23.80 10.37 22.46
N LYS A 299 24.26 9.49 21.56
CA LYS A 299 25.04 8.31 21.91
C LYS A 299 26.20 8.92 22.66
N ARG A 300 26.09 8.96 23.99
CA ARG A 300 26.99 9.71 24.85
C ARG A 300 28.22 8.88 24.63
N MET A 301 29.11 9.38 23.77
CA MET A 301 30.39 8.73 23.53
C MET A 301 30.88 8.51 24.94
N SER A 302 30.90 7.24 25.37
CA SER A 302 31.35 6.93 26.71
C SER A 302 32.64 7.71 26.86
N PRO A 303 32.75 8.63 27.84
CA PRO A 303 33.94 9.45 27.98
C PRO A 303 35.09 8.47 27.90
N MET A 304 35.94 8.67 26.88
CA MET A 304 37.09 7.81 26.58
C MET A 304 37.64 7.37 27.92
N ASN A 305 37.49 6.09 28.23
CA ASN A 305 37.88 5.57 29.53
C ASN A 305 39.35 6.02 29.69
N PRO A 306 39.68 6.87 30.68
CA PRO A 306 41.06 7.31 30.85
C PRO A 306 41.88 6.04 30.98
N MET A 307 42.82 5.89 30.06
CA MET A 307 43.71 4.77 29.87
C MET A 307 43.98 4.08 31.22
N VAL A 308 43.28 2.96 31.46
CA VAL A 308 43.58 2.11 32.61
C VAL A 308 44.97 1.54 32.31
N PRO A 309 45.99 1.82 33.14
CA PRO A 309 47.30 1.24 32.94
C PRO A 309 47.18 -0.29 32.95
N PRO A 310 47.99 -1.00 32.16
CA PRO A 310 47.92 -2.45 32.06
C PRO A 310 48.00 -3.08 33.46
N PRO A 311 47.06 -3.98 33.82
CA PRO A 311 47.10 -4.62 35.12
C PRO A 311 48.39 -5.43 35.26
N ALA A 312 49.04 -5.27 36.41
CA ALA A 312 50.18 -6.06 36.81
C ALA A 312 49.81 -7.55 36.81
N THR A 313 50.74 -8.36 36.31
CA THR A 313 50.70 -9.81 36.21
C THR A 313 50.29 -10.45 37.54
N GLU A 314 49.04 -10.93 37.65
CA GLU A 314 48.62 -11.82 38.73
C GLU A 314 48.91 -13.30 38.38
N PRO A 315 49.23 -14.16 39.37
CA PRO A 315 49.56 -15.58 39.15
C PRO A 315 48.33 -16.42 38.78
N PRO A 316 48.53 -17.58 38.13
CA PRO A 316 47.44 -18.36 37.54
C PRO A 316 46.55 -19.00 38.62
N ALA A 317 45.29 -18.56 38.66
CA ALA A 317 44.21 -19.25 39.36
C ALA A 317 43.60 -20.34 38.46
N ALA A 318 43.22 -21.46 39.10
CA ALA A 318 42.81 -22.71 38.49
C ALA A 318 41.72 -22.59 37.40
N GLU A 319 41.91 -23.35 36.32
CA GLU A 319 41.03 -23.44 35.15
C GLU A 319 39.63 -23.98 35.52
N PRO A 320 38.54 -23.29 35.14
CA PRO A 320 37.22 -23.89 35.07
C PRO A 320 37.09 -24.77 33.82
N SER A 321 36.38 -25.90 34.00
CA SER A 321 36.16 -26.98 33.03
C SER A 321 35.76 -26.51 31.63
N ARG A 322 36.54 -26.96 30.65
CA ARG A 322 36.39 -26.75 29.21
C ARG A 322 35.04 -27.29 28.69
N PRO A 323 34.23 -26.49 27.96
CA PRO A 323 33.05 -27.02 27.27
C PRO A 323 33.45 -27.97 26.12
N PRO A 324 32.61 -28.95 25.78
CA PRO A 324 32.90 -29.94 24.75
C PRO A 324 33.16 -29.28 23.39
N THR A 325 34.20 -29.74 22.73
CA THR A 325 34.68 -29.24 21.45
C THR A 325 33.86 -29.85 20.31
N VAL A 326 33.83 -29.19 19.16
CA VAL A 326 33.18 -29.68 17.92
C VAL A 326 33.68 -31.08 17.51
N ALA A 327 34.92 -31.44 17.88
CA ALA A 327 35.45 -32.79 17.73
C ALA A 327 34.66 -33.85 18.51
N ASP A 328 34.18 -33.52 19.72
CA ASP A 328 33.38 -34.43 20.57
C ASP A 328 31.97 -34.65 19.99
N HIS A 329 31.47 -33.73 19.17
CA HIS A 329 30.21 -33.91 18.42
C HIS A 329 30.38 -34.76 17.15
N LEU A 330 31.53 -34.67 16.48
CA LEU A 330 31.81 -35.44 15.26
C LEU A 330 31.99 -36.95 15.55
N ASP A 331 32.61 -37.31 16.67
CA ASP A 331 32.72 -38.72 17.08
C ASP A 331 31.38 -39.34 17.48
N LYS A 332 30.43 -38.51 17.94
CA LYS A 332 29.06 -38.96 18.26
C LYS A 332 28.21 -39.25 17.02
N ILE A 333 28.43 -38.51 15.92
CA ILE A 333 27.77 -38.76 14.63
C ILE A 333 28.36 -40.02 13.96
N ARG A 334 29.66 -40.29 14.14
CA ARG A 334 30.35 -41.44 13.55
C ARG A 334 29.96 -42.80 14.16
N GLY A 335 29.41 -42.80 15.38
CA GLY A 335 28.97 -44.01 16.09
C GLY A 335 27.53 -44.44 15.81
N GLN A 336 26.73 -43.63 15.12
CA GLN A 336 25.38 -44.01 14.72
C GLN A 336 25.45 -44.79 13.41
N GLY A 337 25.42 -46.13 13.53
CA GLY A 337 25.48 -47.05 12.40
C GLY A 337 24.44 -46.74 11.34
N MET A 338 24.89 -46.22 10.19
CA MET A 338 24.11 -46.19 8.97
C MET A 338 23.95 -47.61 8.47
N GLU A 339 22.73 -48.12 8.53
CA GLU A 339 22.32 -49.32 7.81
C GLU A 339 22.61 -49.12 6.31
N LYS A 340 23.26 -50.13 5.75
CA LYS A 340 23.74 -50.23 4.38
C LYS A 340 22.55 -50.06 3.41
N PRO A 341 22.48 -49.01 2.58
CA PRO A 341 21.42 -48.90 1.59
C PRO A 341 21.57 -50.04 0.57
N GLU A 342 20.46 -50.73 0.31
CA GLU A 342 20.35 -51.73 -0.75
C GLU A 342 20.79 -51.11 -2.09
N ALA A 343 21.62 -51.86 -2.81
CA ALA A 343 22.19 -51.44 -4.08
C ALA A 343 21.09 -51.28 -5.13
N GLU A 344 20.59 -50.06 -5.28
CA GLU A 344 19.74 -49.66 -6.39
C GLU A 344 20.57 -49.76 -7.68
N THR A 345 20.19 -50.72 -8.52
CA THR A 345 20.82 -51.02 -9.80
C THR A 345 20.77 -49.79 -10.71
N LEU A 346 21.92 -49.15 -10.90
CA LEU A 346 22.09 -48.06 -11.86
C LEU A 346 21.68 -48.54 -13.27
N PRO A 347 20.90 -47.75 -14.02
CA PRO A 347 20.58 -48.07 -15.40
C PRO A 347 21.88 -48.12 -16.24
N PRO A 348 21.93 -48.98 -17.26
CA PRO A 348 23.12 -49.10 -18.11
C PRO A 348 23.45 -47.76 -18.77
N PRO A 349 24.74 -47.43 -18.95
CA PRO A 349 25.16 -46.19 -19.58
C PRO A 349 24.60 -46.12 -21.00
N VAL A 350 23.81 -45.08 -21.27
CA VAL A 350 23.24 -44.80 -22.60
C VAL A 350 24.36 -44.34 -23.52
N ASP A 351 24.40 -44.89 -24.73
CA ASP A 351 25.38 -44.54 -25.76
C ASP A 351 25.27 -43.03 -26.10
N PRO A 352 26.35 -42.24 -25.91
CA PRO A 352 26.34 -40.80 -26.17
C PRO A 352 25.92 -40.43 -27.58
N THR A 353 26.16 -41.31 -28.56
CA THR A 353 25.83 -41.06 -29.96
C THR A 353 24.32 -41.11 -30.22
N GLU A 354 23.60 -41.97 -29.49
CA GLU A 354 22.14 -42.07 -29.58
C GLU A 354 21.45 -40.87 -28.90
N ALA A 355 22.04 -40.37 -27.81
CA ALA A 355 21.56 -39.19 -27.10
C ALA A 355 21.67 -37.90 -27.94
N ILE A 356 22.74 -37.75 -28.74
CA ILE A 356 22.93 -36.59 -29.63
C ILE A 356 21.88 -36.59 -30.75
N GLY A 357 21.66 -37.73 -31.41
CA GLY A 357 20.66 -37.84 -32.49
C GLY A 357 19.22 -37.60 -32.01
N ALA A 358 18.90 -38.04 -30.78
CA ALA A 358 17.59 -37.78 -30.17
C ALA A 358 17.38 -36.28 -29.88
N ASN A 359 18.43 -35.56 -29.50
CA ASN A 359 18.35 -34.12 -29.26
C ASN A 359 18.19 -33.32 -30.57
N ASP A 360 18.91 -33.67 -31.63
CA ASP A 360 18.78 -32.98 -32.93
C ASP A 360 17.36 -33.10 -33.50
N LYS A 361 16.74 -34.28 -33.35
CA LYS A 361 15.34 -34.48 -33.75
C LYS A 361 14.39 -33.60 -32.95
N ARG A 362 14.57 -33.49 -31.62
CA ARG A 362 13.75 -32.62 -30.76
C ARG A 362 13.91 -31.14 -31.13
N VAL A 363 15.12 -30.70 -31.45
CA VAL A 363 15.38 -29.32 -31.90
C VAL A 363 14.65 -29.03 -33.22
N ALA A 364 14.70 -29.95 -34.19
CA ALA A 364 13.98 -29.79 -35.46
C ALA A 364 12.45 -29.73 -35.27
N GLU A 365 11.89 -30.56 -34.38
CA GLU A 365 10.46 -30.53 -34.05
C GLU A 365 10.04 -29.21 -33.38
N ILE A 366 10.86 -28.68 -32.47
CA ILE A 366 10.62 -27.38 -31.83
C ILE A 366 10.69 -26.24 -32.86
N GLN A 367 11.68 -26.26 -33.76
CA GLN A 367 11.81 -25.23 -34.81
C GLN A 367 10.62 -25.22 -35.77
N ALA A 368 10.11 -26.39 -36.15
CA ALA A 368 8.91 -26.51 -36.97
C ALA A 368 7.67 -25.94 -36.25
N GLY A 369 7.50 -26.23 -34.96
CA GLY A 369 6.40 -25.70 -34.15
C GLY A 369 6.42 -24.17 -34.02
N ILE A 370 7.62 -23.58 -33.88
CA ILE A 370 7.78 -22.11 -33.82
C ILE A 370 7.39 -21.47 -35.17
N ALA A 371 7.85 -22.03 -36.29
CA ALA A 371 7.53 -21.50 -37.61
C ALA A 371 6.01 -21.52 -37.89
N GLU A 372 5.32 -22.59 -37.47
CA GLU A 372 3.87 -22.70 -37.58
C GLU A 372 3.15 -21.66 -36.71
N ALA A 373 3.60 -21.46 -35.47
CA ALA A 373 3.03 -20.47 -34.56
C ALA A 373 3.18 -19.03 -35.07
N ILE A 374 4.33 -18.69 -35.69
CA ILE A 374 4.55 -17.39 -36.33
C ILE A 374 3.56 -17.19 -37.48
N GLY A 375 3.41 -18.18 -38.37
CA GLY A 375 2.46 -18.11 -39.48
C GLY A 375 1.00 -17.98 -39.03
N ALA A 376 0.62 -18.58 -37.90
CA ALA A 376 -0.71 -18.43 -37.32
C ALA A 376 -0.95 -17.01 -36.77
N ASN A 377 0.06 -16.39 -36.16
CA ASN A 377 -0.03 -15.02 -35.64
C ASN A 377 -0.12 -13.98 -36.75
N ASP A 378 0.63 -14.15 -37.85
CA ASP A 378 0.54 -13.24 -39.00
C ASP A 378 -0.87 -13.22 -39.61
N LYS A 379 -1.51 -14.41 -39.71
CA LYS A 379 -2.91 -14.52 -40.15
C LYS A 379 -3.87 -13.80 -39.21
N ARG A 380 -3.67 -13.91 -37.89
CA ARG A 380 -4.49 -13.20 -36.89
C ARG A 380 -4.31 -11.69 -36.99
N LEU A 381 -3.07 -11.22 -37.18
CA LEU A 381 -2.78 -9.79 -37.32
C LEU A 381 -3.43 -9.20 -38.58
N ALA A 382 -3.39 -9.92 -39.70
CA ALA A 382 -4.07 -9.54 -40.94
C ALA A 382 -5.60 -9.43 -40.74
N ALA A 383 -6.20 -10.37 -40.01
CA ALA A 383 -7.64 -10.34 -39.70
C ALA A 383 -8.04 -9.19 -38.75
N ILE A 384 -7.17 -8.81 -37.82
CA ILE A 384 -7.41 -7.64 -36.95
C ILE A 384 -7.34 -6.34 -37.75
N LYS A 385 -6.36 -6.22 -38.65
CA LYS A 385 -6.21 -5.04 -39.51
C LYS A 385 -7.44 -4.83 -40.40
N SER A 386 -7.96 -5.88 -41.04
CA SER A 386 -9.15 -5.77 -41.88
C SER A 386 -10.40 -5.33 -41.10
N ARG A 387 -10.60 -5.87 -39.88
CA ARG A 387 -11.70 -5.44 -38.99
C ARG A 387 -11.61 -3.97 -38.58
N PHE A 388 -10.38 -3.46 -38.38
CA PHE A 388 -10.18 -2.07 -38.03
C PHE A 388 -10.50 -1.14 -39.22
N GLU A 389 -10.09 -1.52 -40.43
CA GLU A 389 -10.41 -0.78 -41.65
C GLU A 389 -11.92 -0.76 -41.93
N GLU A 390 -12.62 -1.88 -41.70
CA GLU A 390 -14.08 -1.97 -41.82
C GLU A 390 -14.80 -1.06 -40.80
N ALA A 391 -14.39 -1.09 -39.52
CA ALA A 391 -14.95 -0.22 -38.49
C ALA A 391 -14.67 1.27 -38.76
N ALA A 392 -13.50 1.60 -39.32
CA ALA A 392 -13.16 2.95 -39.72
C ALA A 392 -14.05 3.44 -40.88
N ALA A 393 -14.35 2.57 -41.85
CA ALA A 393 -15.28 2.87 -42.94
C ALA A 393 -16.70 3.11 -42.44
N GLU A 394 -17.23 2.25 -41.55
CA GLU A 394 -18.57 2.42 -40.95
C GLU A 394 -18.67 3.74 -40.16
N THR A 395 -17.60 4.11 -39.44
CA THR A 395 -17.58 5.36 -38.68
C THR A 395 -17.58 6.59 -39.59
N ARG A 396 -16.87 6.52 -40.74
CA ARG A 396 -16.86 7.59 -41.75
C ARG A 396 -18.25 7.78 -42.37
N GLU A 397 -18.91 6.70 -42.77
CA GLU A 397 -20.28 6.74 -43.31
C GLU A 397 -21.28 7.31 -42.30
N ARG A 398 -21.17 6.92 -41.01
CA ARG A 398 -22.00 7.49 -39.95
C ARG A 398 -21.77 8.99 -39.76
N MET A 399 -20.53 9.46 -39.84
CA MET A 399 -20.24 10.89 -39.72
C MET A 399 -20.82 11.70 -40.89
N GLU A 400 -20.77 11.18 -42.11
CA GLU A 400 -21.40 11.80 -43.28
C GLU A 400 -22.94 11.85 -43.16
N SER A 401 -23.56 10.79 -42.61
CA SER A 401 -25.00 10.78 -42.35
C SER A 401 -25.46 11.79 -41.29
N ILE A 402 -24.58 12.16 -40.36
CA ILE A 402 -24.85 13.17 -39.33
C ILE A 402 -24.66 14.58 -39.90
N ALA A 403 -23.66 14.77 -40.77
CA ALA A 403 -23.41 16.04 -41.44
C ALA A 403 -24.61 16.47 -42.31
N THR A 404 -25.24 15.53 -43.03
CA THR A 404 -26.42 15.82 -43.86
C THR A 404 -27.67 16.17 -43.05
N ARG A 405 -27.80 15.70 -41.80
CA ARG A 405 -28.94 16.01 -40.91
C ARG A 405 -28.85 17.37 -40.22
N LYS A 406 -27.69 18.03 -40.21
CA LYS A 406 -27.53 19.36 -39.58
C LYS A 406 -28.37 20.45 -40.27
N SER A 407 -28.63 20.35 -41.57
CA SER A 407 -29.42 21.36 -42.31
C SER A 407 -30.89 21.42 -41.88
N ALA A 408 -31.49 20.29 -41.49
CA ALA A 408 -32.88 20.24 -41.02
C ALA A 408 -33.03 20.83 -39.60
N LEU A 409 -31.99 20.70 -38.77
CA LEU A 409 -31.97 21.23 -37.40
C LEU A 409 -31.78 22.75 -37.38
N GLU A 410 -31.06 23.32 -38.34
CA GLU A 410 -30.91 24.77 -38.48
C GLU A 410 -32.23 25.49 -38.82
N LEU A 411 -33.18 24.79 -39.47
CA LEU A 411 -34.51 25.33 -39.80
C LEU A 411 -35.52 25.27 -38.64
N ALA A 412 -35.40 24.29 -37.73
CA ALA A 412 -36.37 24.08 -36.66
C ALA A 412 -36.03 24.83 -35.35
N VAL A 413 -34.77 25.19 -35.16
CA VAL A 413 -34.28 25.80 -33.92
C VAL A 413 -34.81 27.23 -33.70
N PRO A 414 -34.84 28.14 -34.71
CA PRO A 414 -35.33 29.50 -34.50
C PRO A 414 -36.82 29.56 -34.14
N SER A 415 -37.64 28.71 -34.76
CA SER A 415 -39.09 28.64 -34.53
C SER A 415 -39.44 28.07 -33.15
N LEU A 416 -38.64 27.11 -32.64
CA LEU A 416 -38.81 26.58 -31.28
C LEU A 416 -38.46 27.63 -30.21
N PHE A 417 -37.43 28.45 -30.44
CA PHE A 417 -37.03 29.50 -29.50
C PHE A 417 -37.98 30.70 -29.49
N ALA A 418 -38.56 31.04 -30.65
CA ALA A 418 -39.62 32.04 -30.73
C ALA A 418 -40.89 31.62 -29.97
N ALA A 419 -41.28 30.34 -30.06
CA ALA A 419 -42.44 29.80 -29.33
C ALA A 419 -42.24 29.77 -27.80
N LEU A 420 -40.98 29.70 -27.33
CA LEU A 420 -40.64 29.73 -25.91
C LEU A 420 -40.45 31.15 -25.34
N GLY A 421 -40.75 32.20 -26.13
CA GLY A 421 -40.68 33.59 -25.68
C GLY A 421 -39.27 34.09 -25.37
N TRP A 422 -38.23 33.40 -25.87
CA TRP A 422 -36.85 33.75 -25.59
C TRP A 422 -36.35 34.81 -26.57
N THR A 423 -36.12 36.04 -26.08
CA THR A 423 -35.63 37.19 -26.88
C THR A 423 -34.14 37.51 -26.69
N GLY A 424 -33.41 36.67 -25.97
CA GLY A 424 -31.96 36.85 -25.76
C GLY A 424 -31.09 36.54 -27.00
N PRO A 425 -29.84 37.03 -27.03
CA PRO A 425 -28.92 36.80 -28.14
C PRO A 425 -28.72 35.30 -28.44
N PRO A 426 -28.73 34.86 -29.70
CA PRO A 426 -28.60 33.44 -30.09
C PRO A 426 -27.34 32.76 -29.52
N SER A 427 -26.28 33.52 -29.28
CA SER A 427 -25.01 33.05 -28.72
C SER A 427 -25.14 32.52 -27.28
N VAL A 428 -25.99 33.13 -26.44
CA VAL A 428 -26.21 32.71 -25.05
C VAL A 428 -26.99 31.39 -25.01
N VAL A 429 -27.97 31.25 -25.91
CA VAL A 429 -28.77 30.04 -26.06
C VAL A 429 -27.91 28.87 -26.54
N ALA A 430 -27.02 29.10 -27.52
CA ALA A 430 -26.09 28.07 -27.99
C ALA A 430 -25.16 27.57 -26.88
N LEU A 431 -24.66 28.47 -26.03
CA LEU A 431 -23.81 28.13 -24.87
C LEU A 431 -24.56 27.32 -23.81
N LEU A 432 -25.80 27.68 -23.50
CA LEU A 432 -26.65 26.93 -22.57
C LEU A 432 -27.04 25.57 -23.13
N ALA A 433 -27.44 25.50 -24.40
CA ALA A 433 -27.76 24.24 -25.08
C ALA A 433 -26.55 23.30 -25.13
N ALA A 434 -25.35 23.82 -25.41
CA ALA A 434 -24.11 23.05 -25.37
C ALA A 434 -23.81 22.51 -23.96
N ARG A 435 -23.98 23.33 -22.90
CA ARG A 435 -23.79 22.88 -21.51
C ARG A 435 -24.80 21.83 -21.08
N PHE A 436 -26.08 22.02 -21.38
CA PHE A 436 -27.12 21.03 -21.08
C PHE A 436 -26.94 19.74 -21.90
N GLY A 437 -26.58 19.85 -23.18
CA GLY A 437 -26.27 18.71 -24.04
C GLY A 437 -25.09 17.90 -23.50
N LEU A 438 -24.01 18.57 -23.07
CA LEU A 438 -22.84 17.91 -22.49
C LEU A 438 -23.16 17.22 -21.16
N ALA A 439 -23.97 17.86 -20.31
CA ALA A 439 -24.42 17.27 -19.04
C ALA A 439 -25.33 16.05 -19.25
N ALA A 440 -26.29 16.12 -20.19
CA ALA A 440 -27.16 15.01 -20.54
C ALA A 440 -26.39 13.84 -21.17
N TRP A 441 -25.41 14.14 -22.03
CA TRP A 441 -24.52 13.14 -22.62
C TRP A 441 -23.68 12.41 -21.57
N ARG A 442 -23.08 13.15 -20.62
CA ARG A 442 -22.34 12.55 -19.49
C ARG A 442 -23.23 11.62 -18.65
N ARG A 443 -24.48 12.04 -18.35
CA ARG A 443 -25.45 11.19 -17.63
C ARG A 443 -25.85 9.94 -18.41
N ARG A 444 -26.04 10.05 -19.73
CA ARG A 444 -26.35 8.88 -20.59
C ARG A 444 -25.15 7.93 -20.70
N LYS A 445 -23.93 8.44 -20.78
CA LYS A 445 -22.70 7.62 -20.82
C LYS A 445 -22.49 6.87 -19.50
N ALA A 446 -22.73 7.54 -18.36
CA ALA A 446 -22.70 6.90 -17.05
C ALA A 446 -23.75 5.79 -16.90
N ARG A 447 -24.97 5.98 -17.44
CA ARG A 447 -26.03 4.95 -17.43
C ARG A 447 -25.77 3.78 -18.39
N LYS A 448 -25.08 4.02 -19.50
CA LYS A 448 -24.65 2.95 -20.44
C LYS A 448 -23.46 2.15 -19.91
N ALA A 449 -22.64 2.71 -19.03
CA ALA A 449 -21.53 2.01 -18.38
C ALA A 449 -21.99 0.96 -17.33
N THR A 450 -23.29 0.86 -17.04
CA THR A 450 -23.89 -0.07 -16.06
C THR A 450 -24.65 -1.24 -16.67
N LYS A 451 -24.42 -1.60 -17.94
CA LYS A 451 -24.77 -2.93 -18.44
C LYS A 451 -23.47 -3.72 -18.60
N PRO A 452 -23.31 -4.87 -17.91
CA PRO A 452 -22.17 -5.74 -18.15
C PRO A 452 -22.31 -6.29 -19.57
N ASP A 453 -21.50 -5.77 -20.47
CA ASP A 453 -21.24 -6.41 -21.74
C ASP A 453 -20.35 -7.61 -21.41
N VAL A 454 -20.89 -8.81 -21.54
CA VAL A 454 -20.13 -10.05 -21.39
C VAL A 454 -19.22 -10.14 -22.60
N GLN A 455 -18.08 -9.45 -22.56
CA GLN A 455 -16.99 -9.74 -23.46
C GLN A 455 -16.48 -11.13 -23.10
N PRO A 456 -16.33 -12.05 -24.07
CA PRO A 456 -15.60 -13.28 -23.83
C PRO A 456 -14.20 -12.91 -23.33
N PRO A 457 -13.66 -13.63 -22.33
CA PRO A 457 -12.35 -13.33 -21.78
C PRO A 457 -11.32 -13.29 -22.92
N PRO A 458 -10.38 -12.33 -22.91
CA PRO A 458 -9.28 -12.37 -23.85
C PRO A 458 -8.59 -13.74 -23.73
N PRO A 459 -8.14 -14.34 -24.84
CA PRO A 459 -7.40 -15.59 -24.77
C PRO A 459 -6.22 -15.40 -23.81
N PRO A 460 -5.91 -16.39 -22.95
CA PRO A 460 -4.85 -16.27 -21.97
C PRO A 460 -3.56 -15.88 -22.68
N THR A 461 -2.98 -14.76 -22.26
CA THR A 461 -1.58 -14.46 -22.57
C THR A 461 -0.75 -15.58 -21.96
N TYR A 462 0.06 -16.24 -22.78
CA TYR A 462 0.97 -17.31 -22.37
C TYR A 462 2.06 -16.76 -21.43
N ASP A 463 1.70 -16.44 -20.19
CA ASP A 463 2.62 -16.19 -19.08
C ASP A 463 3.15 -17.50 -18.49
N ASP A 464 2.55 -18.64 -18.85
CA ASP A 464 3.02 -19.98 -18.51
C ASP A 464 4.47 -20.22 -18.95
N TYR A 465 4.93 -19.59 -20.04
CA TYR A 465 6.32 -19.77 -20.48
C TYR A 465 7.32 -19.08 -19.55
N ALA A 466 6.99 -17.89 -19.03
CA ALA A 466 7.85 -17.17 -18.09
C ALA A 466 7.88 -17.87 -16.72
N THR A 467 6.73 -18.39 -16.28
CA THR A 467 6.61 -19.18 -15.05
C THR A 467 7.32 -20.54 -15.17
N GLN A 468 7.16 -21.24 -16.29
CA GLN A 468 7.88 -22.49 -16.57
C GLN A 468 9.39 -22.26 -16.67
N LEU A 469 9.82 -21.13 -17.24
CA LEU A 469 11.23 -20.72 -17.20
C LEU A 469 11.70 -20.47 -15.77
N ALA A 470 10.95 -19.73 -14.96
CA ALA A 470 11.30 -19.47 -13.57
C ALA A 470 11.37 -20.77 -12.73
N GLU A 471 10.45 -21.72 -12.93
CA GLU A 471 10.43 -23.02 -12.24
C GLU A 471 11.58 -23.93 -12.68
N VAL A 472 11.85 -24.05 -13.99
CA VAL A 472 12.99 -24.81 -14.51
C VAL A 472 14.31 -24.18 -14.04
N TYR A 473 14.37 -22.85 -13.89
CA TYR A 473 15.55 -22.16 -13.38
C TYR A 473 15.74 -22.34 -11.87
N ALA A 474 14.67 -22.30 -11.07
CA ALA A 474 14.72 -22.57 -9.63
C ALA A 474 15.21 -24.00 -9.33
N LEU A 475 14.84 -24.97 -10.18
CA LEU A 475 15.31 -26.36 -10.08
C LEU A 475 16.78 -26.55 -10.48
N SER A 476 17.40 -25.59 -11.17
CA SER A 476 18.79 -25.69 -11.65
C SER A 476 19.87 -25.36 -10.61
N GLY A 477 19.47 -24.92 -9.39
CA GLY A 477 20.39 -24.66 -8.28
C GLY A 477 21.36 -23.48 -8.50
N ARG A 478 21.07 -22.57 -9.44
CA ARG A 478 21.90 -21.39 -9.68
C ARG A 478 21.65 -20.32 -8.61
N SER A 479 22.74 -19.81 -8.05
CA SER A 479 22.73 -18.75 -7.03
C SER A 479 22.27 -17.40 -7.63
N PRO A 480 21.54 -16.56 -6.88
CA PRO A 480 21.18 -15.20 -7.29
C PRO A 480 22.38 -14.33 -7.75
N MET A 481 23.59 -14.64 -7.29
CA MET A 481 24.83 -13.96 -7.72
C MET A 481 25.25 -14.35 -9.14
N SER A 482 24.95 -15.57 -9.57
CA SER A 482 25.17 -16.02 -10.95
C SER A 482 24.25 -15.26 -11.91
N ASP A 483 23.01 -14.97 -11.51
CA ASP A 483 22.05 -14.23 -12.33
C ASP A 483 22.40 -12.74 -12.46
N LEU A 484 22.92 -12.12 -11.39
CA LEU A 484 23.47 -10.78 -11.47
C LEU A 484 24.70 -10.71 -12.38
N THR A 485 25.50 -11.77 -12.42
CA THR A 485 26.68 -11.86 -13.31
C THR A 485 26.23 -12.04 -14.77
N LEU A 486 25.29 -12.95 -15.02
CA LEU A 486 24.74 -13.20 -16.35
C LEU A 486 24.00 -11.98 -16.91
N GLY A 487 23.22 -11.27 -16.08
CA GLY A 487 22.56 -10.03 -16.47
C GLY A 487 23.54 -8.91 -16.83
N ARG A 488 24.71 -8.87 -16.19
CA ARG A 488 25.79 -7.93 -16.52
C ARG A 488 26.47 -8.27 -17.85
N GLU A 489 26.73 -9.56 -18.09
CA GLU A 489 27.29 -10.03 -19.36
C GLU A 489 26.33 -9.73 -20.52
N TYR A 490 25.03 -10.00 -20.36
CA TYR A 490 24.02 -9.65 -21.37
C TYR A 490 23.91 -8.14 -21.63
N ASP A 491 23.92 -7.28 -20.62
CA ASP A 491 23.93 -5.82 -20.87
C ASP A 491 25.24 -5.36 -21.55
N GLN A 492 26.36 -6.02 -21.28
CA GLN A 492 27.63 -5.73 -21.95
C GLN A 492 27.60 -6.13 -23.43
N GLU A 493 27.07 -7.30 -23.77
CA GLU A 493 26.87 -7.73 -25.16
C GLU A 493 25.90 -6.80 -25.89
N LEU A 494 24.80 -6.40 -25.23
CA LEU A 494 23.86 -5.45 -25.82
C LEU A 494 24.46 -4.05 -26.02
N ARG A 495 25.39 -3.61 -25.15
CA ARG A 495 26.17 -2.38 -25.38
C ARG A 495 27.06 -2.50 -26.60
N GLN A 496 27.76 -3.62 -26.75
CA GLN A 496 28.62 -3.87 -27.91
C GLN A 496 27.80 -3.93 -29.21
N ALA A 497 26.68 -4.65 -29.20
CA ALA A 497 25.75 -4.74 -30.32
C ALA A 497 25.14 -3.36 -30.67
N ALA A 498 24.83 -2.53 -29.68
CA ALA A 498 24.36 -1.15 -29.89
C ALA A 498 25.40 -0.22 -30.54
N THR A 499 26.70 -0.61 -30.52
CA THR A 499 27.80 0.10 -31.21
C THR A 499 28.21 -0.55 -32.53
N SER A 500 27.50 -1.60 -32.97
CA SER A 500 27.78 -2.27 -34.24
C SER A 500 27.66 -1.31 -35.43
N SER A 501 28.48 -1.52 -36.45
CA SER A 501 28.35 -0.84 -37.75
C SER A 501 27.11 -1.27 -38.54
N ASP A 502 26.48 -2.39 -38.13
CA ASP A 502 25.18 -2.82 -38.63
C ASP A 502 24.07 -2.01 -37.95
N GLY A 503 23.44 -1.12 -38.72
CA GLY A 503 22.45 -0.17 -38.22
C GLY A 503 21.16 -0.80 -37.70
N ASP A 504 20.79 -1.99 -38.18
CA ASP A 504 19.58 -2.68 -37.71
C ASP A 504 19.85 -3.44 -36.41
N LEU A 505 21.02 -4.07 -36.29
CA LEU A 505 21.47 -4.69 -35.04
C LEU A 505 21.63 -3.64 -33.93
N ALA A 506 22.23 -2.49 -34.25
CA ALA A 506 22.41 -1.40 -33.29
C ALA A 506 21.08 -0.84 -32.79
N ARG A 507 20.11 -0.63 -33.69
CA ARG A 507 18.77 -0.14 -33.34
C ARG A 507 18.00 -1.15 -32.49
N TRP A 508 18.02 -2.42 -32.87
CA TRP A 508 17.38 -3.49 -32.09
C TRP A 508 17.95 -3.59 -30.67
N ALA A 509 19.29 -3.54 -30.54
CA ALA A 509 19.94 -3.62 -29.23
C ALA A 509 19.59 -2.42 -28.35
N GLN A 510 19.52 -1.19 -28.92
CA GLN A 510 19.09 0.00 -28.19
C GLN A 510 17.63 -0.09 -27.73
N GLU A 511 16.72 -0.52 -28.61
CA GLU A 511 15.30 -0.70 -28.26
C GLU A 511 15.10 -1.75 -27.17
N LEU A 512 15.83 -2.87 -27.25
CA LEU A 512 15.76 -3.92 -26.25
C LEU A 512 16.26 -3.42 -24.89
N ARG A 513 17.40 -2.73 -24.85
CA ARG A 513 17.92 -2.12 -23.62
C ARG A 513 16.94 -1.11 -23.02
N GLN A 514 16.29 -0.29 -23.85
CA GLN A 514 15.27 0.66 -23.37
C GLN A 514 14.05 -0.06 -22.80
N ARG A 515 13.57 -1.14 -23.43
CA ARG A 515 12.46 -1.95 -22.90
C ARG A 515 12.81 -2.61 -21.57
N VAL A 516 14.02 -3.16 -21.45
CA VAL A 516 14.51 -3.78 -20.20
C VAL A 516 14.64 -2.71 -19.11
N ALA A 517 15.26 -1.57 -19.39
CA ALA A 517 15.40 -0.47 -18.44
C ALA A 517 14.03 0.09 -17.98
N ASN A 518 13.05 0.21 -18.89
CA ASN A 518 11.70 0.65 -18.56
C ASN A 518 10.94 -0.35 -17.69
N ARG A 519 11.23 -1.66 -17.81
CA ARG A 519 10.60 -2.72 -17.00
C ARG A 519 11.32 -2.97 -15.68
N LEU A 520 12.63 -2.75 -15.62
CA LEU A 520 13.50 -3.08 -14.49
C LEU A 520 14.16 -1.83 -13.90
N GLN A 521 13.39 -0.77 -13.67
CA GLN A 521 13.87 0.55 -13.20
C GLN A 521 14.70 0.56 -11.89
N ARG A 522 15.01 -0.61 -11.28
CA ARG A 522 15.83 -0.74 -10.07
C ARG A 522 17.32 -1.06 -10.29
N ILE A 523 17.77 -1.56 -11.46
CA ILE A 523 19.11 -2.18 -11.58
C ILE A 523 20.14 -1.37 -12.42
N HIS A 524 19.72 -0.40 -13.23
CA HIS A 524 20.62 0.28 -14.18
C HIS A 524 20.86 1.78 -13.88
N ASN A 525 21.28 2.10 -12.65
CA ASN A 525 21.82 3.42 -12.35
C ASN A 525 23.26 3.52 -12.91
N PRO A 526 23.63 4.52 -13.74
CA PRO A 526 24.94 4.59 -14.40
C PRO A 526 26.15 4.82 -13.46
N MET A 527 25.92 5.00 -12.15
CA MET A 527 26.96 5.00 -11.13
C MET A 527 26.53 4.15 -9.93
N PRO A 528 26.98 2.89 -9.81
CA PRO A 528 26.94 2.22 -8.52
C PRO A 528 27.89 2.96 -7.57
N THR A 529 27.36 3.49 -6.47
CA THR A 529 28.19 3.97 -5.35
C THR A 529 29.16 2.85 -4.96
N ALA A 530 30.45 3.18 -4.85
CA ALA A 530 31.49 2.23 -4.50
C ALA A 530 31.09 1.46 -3.23
N VAL A 531 31.16 0.13 -3.31
CA VAL A 531 31.03 -0.75 -2.15
C VAL A 531 32.16 -0.38 -1.19
N GLU A 532 31.83 0.13 0.00
CA GLU A 532 32.82 0.31 1.06
C GLU A 532 33.50 -1.05 1.34
N PRO A 533 34.84 -1.09 1.50
CA PRO A 533 35.51 -2.33 1.83
C PRO A 533 34.99 -2.84 3.18
N ILE A 534 34.59 -4.11 3.20
CA ILE A 534 34.29 -4.86 4.41
C ILE A 534 35.58 -4.87 5.25
N GLY A 535 35.59 -4.08 6.32
CA GLY A 535 36.69 -4.03 7.27
C GLY A 535 36.82 -5.38 7.98
N ALA A 536 38.04 -5.90 7.95
CA ALA A 536 38.49 -7.07 8.74
C ALA A 536 38.61 -6.75 10.23
#